data_AF-A0A959FET0-F1
#
_entry.id   AF-A0A959FET0-F1
#
_cell.length_a   1.000
_cell.length_b   1.000
_cell.length_c   1.000
_cell.angle_alpha   90.00
_cell.angle_beta   90.00
_cell.angle_gamma   90.00
#
_symmetry.space_group_name_H-M   'P 1'
#
loop_
_entity.id
_entity.type
_entity.pdbx_description
1 polymer ?
#
loop_
_entity_poly.entity_id
_entity_poly.type
_entity_poly.pdbx_seq_one_letter_code
_entity_poly.pdbx_strand_id
1 'polypeptide(L)'
;MDYENAKRFKEDFEYLVGDEYKGAIIEELIVVPAHGTDFNEFVKIFLRTEDPHVAIIPFLNRELTVEVLLDKHKIDQGYFLHGQLPSVLSSLGIEYDISDYQ
;
A
#
# COMPACT_ATOMS: atom_id res chain seq x y z
N MET A 1 -1.08 12.44 -0.58
CA MET A 1 -2.47 12.58 -0.09
C MET A 1 -2.50 12.51 1.44
N ASP A 2 -3.54 13.01 2.11
CA ASP A 2 -3.74 12.81 3.55
C ASP A 2 -4.33 11.42 3.85
N TYR A 3 -4.56 11.10 5.14
CA TYR A 3 -5.04 9.77 5.53
C TYR A 3 -6.45 9.44 5.04
N GLU A 4 -7.38 10.40 5.07
CA GLU A 4 -8.75 10.15 4.63
C GLU A 4 -8.81 9.92 3.12
N ASN A 5 -8.05 10.70 2.35
CA ASN A 5 -7.93 10.51 0.91
C ASN A 5 -7.18 9.21 0.57
N ALA A 6 -6.12 8.85 1.30
CA ALA A 6 -5.44 7.56 1.11
C ALA A 6 -6.33 6.37 1.43
N LYS A 7 -7.16 6.48 2.46
CA LYS A 7 -8.12 5.45 2.82
C LYS A 7 -9.19 5.29 1.74
N ARG A 8 -9.77 6.39 1.25
CA ARG A 8 -10.71 6.37 0.11
C ARG A 8 -10.08 5.75 -1.13
N PHE A 9 -8.85 6.15 -1.47
CA PHE A 9 -8.12 5.59 -2.60
C PHE A 9 -7.89 4.09 -2.42
N LYS A 10 -7.54 3.62 -1.21
CA LYS A 10 -7.48 2.19 -0.92
C LYS A 10 -8.82 1.49 -1.16
N GLU A 11 -9.90 2.02 -0.59
CA GLU A 11 -11.24 1.41 -0.63
C GLU A 11 -11.78 1.29 -2.06
N ASP A 12 -11.57 2.30 -2.90
CA ASP A 12 -12.03 2.31 -4.29
C ASP A 12 -11.39 1.20 -5.13
N PHE A 13 -10.17 0.76 -4.77
CA PHE A 13 -9.41 -0.27 -5.49
C PHE A 13 -9.24 -1.57 -4.70
N GLU A 14 -9.95 -1.74 -3.58
CA GLU A 14 -9.86 -2.94 -2.74
C GLU A 14 -10.35 -4.21 -3.46
N TYR A 15 -11.13 -4.05 -4.53
CA TYR A 15 -11.54 -5.15 -5.41
C TYR A 15 -10.39 -5.84 -6.15
N LEU A 16 -9.19 -5.24 -6.18
CA LEU A 16 -7.98 -5.85 -6.78
C LEU A 16 -7.36 -6.94 -5.91
N VAL A 17 -7.77 -7.08 -4.65
CA VAL A 17 -7.26 -8.15 -3.77
C VAL A 17 -7.68 -9.50 -4.36
N GLY A 18 -6.69 -10.37 -4.58
CA GLY A 18 -6.83 -11.66 -5.26
C GLY A 18 -6.40 -11.65 -6.73
N ASP A 19 -6.21 -10.47 -7.34
CA ASP A 19 -5.70 -10.37 -8.71
C ASP A 19 -4.18 -10.62 -8.77
N GLU A 20 -3.72 -11.04 -9.95
CA GLU A 20 -2.30 -11.27 -10.22
C GLU A 20 -1.62 -10.00 -10.75
N TYR A 21 -0.49 -9.64 -10.15
CA TYR A 21 0.40 -8.59 -10.63
C TYR A 21 1.83 -9.12 -10.71
N LYS A 22 2.39 -9.17 -11.93
CA LYS A 22 3.76 -9.65 -12.20
C LYS A 22 4.07 -11.05 -11.63
N GLY A 23 3.11 -11.97 -11.68
CA GLY A 23 3.30 -13.34 -11.19
C GLY A 23 3.17 -13.51 -9.67
N ALA A 24 2.72 -12.49 -8.95
CA ALA A 24 2.40 -12.53 -7.53
C ALA A 24 0.95 -12.11 -7.29
N ILE A 25 0.34 -12.61 -6.21
CA ILE A 25 -1.05 -12.27 -5.87
C ILE A 25 -1.07 -11.01 -5.00
N ILE A 26 -1.94 -10.07 -5.34
CA ILE A 26 -2.25 -8.93 -4.48
C ILE A 26 -3.03 -9.45 -3.28
N GLU A 27 -2.41 -9.50 -2.10
CA GLU A 27 -3.05 -10.01 -0.88
C GLU A 27 -3.68 -8.89 -0.05
N GLU A 28 -3.19 -7.65 -0.17
CA GLU A 28 -3.69 -6.51 0.61
C GLU A 28 -3.33 -5.18 -0.06
N LEU A 29 -4.14 -4.14 0.12
CA LEU A 29 -3.77 -2.76 -0.15
C LEU A 29 -3.53 -2.05 1.18
N ILE A 30 -2.41 -1.33 1.31
CA ILE A 30 -2.01 -0.67 2.55
C ILE A 30 -1.72 0.81 2.34
N VAL A 31 -2.06 1.62 3.34
CA VAL A 31 -1.69 3.04 3.38
C VAL A 31 -0.30 3.15 4.01
N VAL A 32 0.61 3.85 3.34
CA VAL A 32 2.01 3.99 3.75
C VAL A 32 2.48 5.44 3.60
N PRO A 33 3.54 5.86 4.31
CA PRO A 33 4.17 7.16 4.06
C PRO A 33 4.79 7.21 2.65
N ALA A 34 4.61 8.32 1.94
CA ALA A 34 5.09 8.48 0.57
C ALA A 34 6.61 8.72 0.47
N HIS A 35 7.25 9.17 1.55
CA HIS A 35 8.67 9.51 1.57
C HIS A 35 9.53 8.36 2.08
N GLY A 36 10.66 8.09 1.42
CA GLY A 36 11.49 6.91 1.67
C GLY A 36 11.99 6.72 3.12
N THR A 37 12.29 7.80 3.86
CA THR A 37 12.71 7.67 5.27
C THR A 37 11.55 7.22 6.17
N ASP A 38 10.38 7.83 6.00
CA ASP A 38 9.19 7.51 6.79
C ASP A 38 8.66 6.13 6.41
N PHE A 39 8.72 5.78 5.11
CA PHE A 39 8.39 4.45 4.60
C PHE A 39 9.26 3.37 5.25
N ASN A 40 10.58 3.57 5.33
CA ASN A 40 11.48 2.60 5.96
C ASN A 40 11.17 2.39 7.44
N GLU A 41 10.80 3.45 8.17
CA GLU A 41 10.37 3.33 9.57
C GLU A 41 9.00 2.64 9.69
N PHE A 42 8.06 2.94 8.78
CA PHE A 42 6.80 2.22 8.67
C PHE A 42 7.03 0.72 8.49
N VAL A 43 7.89 0.31 7.54
CA VAL A 43 8.20 -1.11 7.28
C VAL A 43 8.77 -1.79 8.52
N LYS A 44 9.66 -1.13 9.29
CA LYS A 44 10.18 -1.70 10.54
C LYS A 44 9.09 -1.93 11.59
N ILE A 45 8.14 -1.01 11.71
CA ILE A 45 7.02 -1.16 12.65
C ILE A 45 6.10 -2.27 12.15
N PHE A 46 5.75 -2.25 10.86
CA PHE A 46 4.91 -3.25 10.23
C PHE A 46 5.47 -4.67 10.37
N LEU A 47 6.75 -4.90 10.10
CA LEU A 47 7.39 -6.22 10.28
C LEU A 47 7.41 -6.69 11.74
N ARG A 48 7.25 -5.79 12.72
CA ARG A 48 7.18 -6.12 14.14
C ARG A 48 5.75 -6.37 14.61
N THR A 49 4.77 -5.65 14.05
CA THR A 49 3.37 -5.70 14.48
C THR A 49 2.50 -6.59 13.60
N GLU A 50 2.96 -6.89 12.37
CA GLU A 50 2.22 -7.55 11.29
C GLU A 50 0.87 -6.87 10.96
N ASP A 51 0.72 -5.62 11.39
CA ASP A 51 -0.50 -4.84 11.30
C ASP A 51 -0.18 -3.46 10.70
N PRO A 52 -0.62 -3.19 9.45
CA PRO A 52 -0.37 -1.93 8.78
C PRO A 52 -1.17 -0.77 9.39
N HIS A 53 -2.32 -1.05 10.02
CA HIS A 53 -3.12 -0.03 10.71
C HIS A 53 -2.40 0.47 11.97
N VAL A 54 -1.67 -0.40 12.66
CA VAL A 54 -0.81 0.02 13.78
C VAL A 54 0.43 0.76 13.27
N ALA A 55 1.03 0.27 12.18
CA ALA A 55 2.27 0.83 11.65
C ALA A 55 2.12 2.25 11.08
N ILE A 56 0.93 2.61 10.57
CA ILE A 56 0.70 3.94 9.97
C ILE A 56 0.44 5.05 10.99
N ILE A 57 0.04 4.72 12.23
CA ILE A 57 -0.36 5.69 13.27
C ILE A 57 0.65 6.84 13.47
N PRO A 58 1.98 6.59 13.53
CA PRO A 58 2.96 7.66 13.73
C PRO A 58 3.08 8.65 12.56
N PHE A 59 2.49 8.32 11.41
CA PHE A 59 2.69 9.04 10.14
C PHE A 59 1.40 9.66 9.60
N LEU A 60 0.29 9.64 10.34
CA LEU A 60 -1.00 10.16 9.87
C LEU A 60 -0.98 11.65 9.47
N ASN A 61 0.01 12.41 9.96
CA ASN A 61 0.24 13.81 9.60
C ASN A 61 1.26 14.02 8.46
N ARG A 62 1.70 12.95 7.80
CA ARG A 62 2.62 12.97 6.68
C ARG A 62 1.87 12.85 5.36
N GLU A 63 2.60 13.06 4.26
CA GLU A 63 2.09 12.68 2.96
C GLU A 63 2.07 11.15 2.85
N LEU A 64 0.90 10.62 2.53
CA LEU A 64 0.65 9.19 2.40
C LEU A 64 0.38 8.81 0.95
N THR A 65 0.49 7.51 0.68
CA THR A 65 0.16 6.86 -0.58
C THR A 65 -0.40 5.45 -0.29
N VAL A 66 -0.86 4.76 -1.33
CA VAL A 66 -1.35 3.38 -1.24
C VAL A 66 -0.42 2.46 -2.02
N GLU A 67 -0.05 1.36 -1.38
CA GLU A 67 0.71 0.28 -1.99
C GLU A 67 -0.06 -1.04 -1.93
N VAL A 68 0.22 -1.92 -2.88
CA VAL A 68 -0.21 -3.32 -2.83
C VAL A 68 0.85 -4.13 -2.10
N LEU A 69 0.43 -5.03 -1.22
CA LEU A 69 1.24 -6.12 -0.70
C LEU A 69 1.02 -7.36 -1.56
N LEU A 70 2.11 -7.94 -2.01
CA LEU A 70 2.12 -9.11 -2.87
C LEU A 70 2.62 -10.30 -2.06
N ASP A 71 1.97 -11.45 -2.20
CA ASP A 71 2.37 -12.70 -1.52
C ASP A 71 2.80 -12.45 -0.05
N LYS A 72 1.98 -11.71 0.72
CA LYS A 72 2.13 -11.41 2.16
C LYS A 72 2.59 -12.62 2.99
N HIS A 73 2.17 -13.84 2.65
CA HIS A 73 2.67 -15.07 3.29
C HIS A 73 4.19 -15.30 3.20
N LYS A 74 4.92 -14.58 2.33
CA LYS A 74 6.39 -14.64 2.21
C LYS A 74 7.11 -13.67 3.15
N ILE A 75 6.39 -12.82 3.88
CA ILE A 75 6.97 -11.91 4.88
C ILE A 75 7.71 -12.69 5.97
N ASP A 76 7.14 -13.83 6.41
CA ASP A 76 7.76 -14.73 7.40
C ASP A 76 9.09 -15.32 6.91
N GLN A 77 9.33 -15.30 5.60
CA GLN A 77 10.56 -15.74 4.94
C GLN A 77 11.54 -14.59 4.70
N GLY A 78 11.21 -13.38 5.17
CA GLY A 78 12.02 -12.17 5.01
C GLY A 78 11.76 -11.40 3.72
N TYR A 79 10.73 -11.74 2.94
CA TYR A 79 10.39 -11.04 1.70
C TYR A 79 9.23 -10.07 1.92
N PHE A 80 9.49 -8.78 1.74
CA PHE A 80 8.46 -7.75 1.66
C PHE A 80 8.27 -7.36 0.19
N LEU A 81 7.30 -8.01 -0.47
CA LEU A 81 6.98 -7.73 -1.86
C LEU A 81 5.83 -6.73 -1.92
N HIS A 82 6.05 -5.61 -2.59
CA HIS A 82 5.08 -4.54 -2.66
C HIS A 82 5.16 -3.80 -4.00
N GLY A 83 4.13 -2.99 -4.30
CA GLY A 83 4.11 -2.14 -5.47
C GLY A 83 3.24 -0.92 -5.25
N GLN A 84 3.59 0.21 -5.87
CA GLN A 84 2.75 1.40 -5.81
C GLN A 84 1.44 1.16 -6.56
N LEU A 85 0.30 1.40 -5.91
CA LEU A 85 -1.01 1.20 -6.52
C LEU A 85 -1.15 1.92 -7.88
N PRO A 86 -0.74 3.21 -8.04
CA PRO A 86 -0.64 3.88 -9.34
C PRO A 86 0.02 3.06 -10.47
N SER A 87 1.13 2.39 -10.16
CA SER A 87 1.89 1.59 -11.12
C SER A 87 1.19 0.27 -11.44
N VAL A 88 0.49 -0.31 -10.46
CA VAL A 88 -0.32 -1.51 -10.64
C VAL A 88 -1.52 -1.19 -11.54
N LEU A 89 -2.28 -0.14 -11.23
CA LEU A 89 -3.43 0.30 -12.02
C LEU A 89 -3.04 0.56 -13.49
N SER A 90 -1.94 1.30 -13.69
CA SER A 90 -1.40 1.56 -15.03
C SER A 90 -1.07 0.26 -15.78
N SER A 91 -0.47 -0.73 -15.10
CA SER A 91 -0.14 -2.02 -15.73
C SER A 91 -1.36 -2.89 -16.05
N LEU A 92 -2.45 -2.72 -15.31
CA LEU A 92 -3.71 -3.43 -15.51
C LEU A 92 -4.62 -2.69 -16.51
N GLY A 93 -4.21 -1.53 -17.02
CA GLY A 93 -5.03 -0.70 -17.91
C GLY A 93 -6.22 -0.04 -17.23
N ILE A 94 -6.16 0.13 -15.90
CA ILE A 94 -7.21 0.77 -15.12
C ILE A 94 -6.93 2.26 -15.07
N GLU A 95 -7.86 3.05 -15.61
CA GLU A 95 -7.82 4.51 -15.54
C GLU A 95 -8.31 5.00 -14.18
N TYR A 96 -7.64 6.02 -13.64
CA TYR A 96 -8.01 6.71 -12.42
C TYR A 96 -7.50 8.16 -12.48
N ASP A 97 -8.16 9.07 -11.77
CA ASP A 97 -7.70 10.44 -11.61
C ASP A 97 -7.21 10.64 -10.16
N ILE A 98 -5.91 10.88 -9.99
CA ILE A 98 -5.33 11.09 -8.66
C ILE A 98 -5.88 12.34 -7.97
N SER A 99 -6.40 13.31 -8.74
CA SER A 99 -6.96 14.55 -8.21
C SER A 99 -8.26 14.34 -7.44
N ASP A 100 -8.95 13.20 -7.62
CA ASP A 100 -10.10 12.79 -6.80
C ASP A 100 -9.72 12.50 -5.33
N TYR A 101 -8.41 12.42 -5.06
CA TYR A 101 -7.79 12.05 -3.78
C TYR A 101 -6.75 13.07 -3.27
N GLN A 102 -6.77 14.31 -3.76
CA GLN A 102 -5.85 15.38 -3.33
C GLN A 102 -6.49 16.39 -2.38
#